data_AF-A0A520LPU6-F1
#
_entry.id   AF-A0A520LPU6-F1
#
_cell.length_a   1.000
_cell.length_b   1.000
_cell.length_c   1.000
_cell.angle_alpha   90.00
_cell.angle_beta   90.00
_cell.angle_gamma   90.00
#
_symmetry.space_group_name_H-M   'P 1'
#
loop_
_entity.id
_entity.type
_entity.pdbx_description
1 polymer ?
#
loop_
_entity_poly.entity_id
_entity_poly.type
_entity_poly.pdbx_seq_one_letter_code
_entity_poly.pdbx_strand_id
1 'polypeptide(L)'
;MRALPGLMLMLLGLVVTTPVLAWDAADREAYNNKMALLRVLLDGAQHRASESGDLQTLCMLMSIGNDVTSRYSQLNPEDIEIEGRLSAMQDDLSLCLAVLYDAQALN
;
A
#
# COMPACT_ATOMS: atom_id res chain seq x y z
N MET A 1 -11.98 54.20 23.14
CA MET A 1 -12.09 52.83 22.60
C MET A 1 -11.37 52.81 21.27
N ARG A 2 -10.07 52.48 21.24
CA ARG A 2 -9.26 52.42 20.01
C ARG A 2 -9.01 50.95 19.69
N ALA A 3 -9.47 50.56 18.51
CA ALA A 3 -9.52 49.18 18.03
C ALA A 3 -8.13 48.53 18.06
N LEU A 4 -8.07 47.27 18.49
CA LEU A 4 -6.99 46.33 18.18
C LEU A 4 -7.20 45.85 16.73
N PRO A 5 -6.48 46.34 15.71
CA PRO A 5 -6.66 45.86 14.35
C PRO A 5 -5.71 44.68 14.06
N GLY A 6 -4.68 44.47 14.90
CA GLY A 6 -3.60 43.52 14.65
C GLY A 6 -3.89 42.09 15.10
N LEU A 7 -4.77 41.89 16.09
CA LEU A 7 -5.01 40.54 16.63
C LEU A 7 -5.83 39.67 15.67
N MET A 8 -6.73 40.29 14.89
CA MET A 8 -7.57 39.60 13.90
C MET A 8 -6.77 39.08 12.69
N LEU A 9 -5.66 39.72 12.30
CA LEU A 9 -4.82 39.22 11.20
C LEU A 9 -3.96 38.01 11.59
N MET A 10 -3.59 37.86 12.86
CA MET A 10 -2.82 36.68 13.33
C MET A 10 -3.67 35.40 13.37
N LEU A 11 -4.99 35.52 13.55
CA LEU A 11 -5.92 34.38 13.65
C LEU A 11 -6.28 33.77 12.30
N LEU A 12 -6.09 34.49 11.18
CA LEU A 12 -6.30 33.94 9.82
C LEU A 12 -5.10 33.11 9.30
N GLY A 13 -3.93 33.21 9.93
CA GLY A 13 -2.73 32.46 9.51
C GLY A 13 -2.62 31.05 10.09
N LEU A 14 -3.43 30.70 11.10
CA LEU A 14 -3.29 29.46 11.87
C LEU A 14 -4.12 28.27 11.36
N VAL A 15 -4.85 28.42 10.25
CA VAL A 15 -5.74 27.37 9.72
C VAL A 15 -5.43 27.08 8.25
N VAL A 16 -4.14 27.08 7.88
CA VAL A 16 -3.72 26.27 6.73
C VAL A 16 -3.52 24.86 7.28
N THR A 17 -4.63 24.18 7.53
CA THR A 17 -4.64 22.72 7.57
C THR A 17 -4.29 22.29 6.15
N THR A 18 -3.01 22.24 5.80
CA THR A 18 -2.61 21.48 4.62
C THR A 18 -3.20 20.10 4.86
N PRO A 19 -4.12 19.61 4.02
CA PRO A 19 -4.50 18.21 4.13
C PRO A 19 -3.18 17.48 4.08
N VAL A 20 -2.85 16.74 5.14
CA VAL A 20 -1.82 15.70 5.07
C VAL A 20 -2.17 14.97 3.80
N LEU A 21 -1.34 15.16 2.76
CA LEU A 21 -1.69 14.93 1.35
C LEU A 21 -2.54 13.69 1.29
N ALA A 22 -3.85 13.88 1.13
CA ALA A 22 -4.78 12.77 1.15
C ALA A 22 -4.27 11.84 0.05
N TRP A 23 -3.82 10.64 0.43
CA TRP A 23 -3.15 9.73 -0.49
C TRP A 23 -4.11 9.43 -1.64
N ASP A 24 -3.95 10.17 -2.73
CA ASP A 24 -4.76 9.97 -3.90
C ASP A 24 -4.41 8.58 -4.43
N ALA A 25 -5.44 7.75 -4.57
CA ALA A 25 -5.26 6.40 -5.06
C ALA A 25 -4.83 6.40 -6.54
N ALA A 26 -5.02 7.52 -7.25
CA ALA A 26 -4.49 7.71 -8.59
C ALA A 26 -3.02 8.17 -8.60
N ASP A 27 -2.47 8.66 -7.48
CA ASP A 27 -1.13 9.23 -7.46
C ASP A 27 -0.03 8.15 -7.48
N ARG A 28 0.87 8.27 -8.47
CA ARG A 28 1.99 7.35 -8.72
C ARG A 28 2.96 7.27 -7.55
N GLU A 29 3.27 8.40 -6.93
CA GLU A 29 4.23 8.47 -5.83
C GLU A 29 3.65 7.82 -4.58
N ALA A 30 2.37 8.09 -4.27
CA ALA A 30 1.66 7.47 -3.18
C ALA A 30 1.57 5.95 -3.34
N TYR A 31 1.30 5.47 -4.56
CA TYR A 31 1.38 4.04 -4.88
C TYR A 31 2.78 3.47 -4.63
N ASN A 32 3.83 4.10 -5.16
CA ASN A 32 5.21 3.63 -5.00
C ASN A 32 5.63 3.59 -3.53
N ASN A 33 5.24 4.58 -2.72
CA ASN A 33 5.52 4.62 -1.30
C ASN A 33 4.84 3.47 -0.55
N LYS A 34 3.56 3.17 -0.87
CA LYS A 34 2.85 2.02 -0.30
C LYS A 34 3.54 0.71 -0.66
N MET A 35 3.95 0.54 -1.93
CA MET A 35 4.65 -0.65 -2.37
C MET A 35 6.05 -0.80 -1.77
N ALA A 36 6.77 0.30 -1.54
CA ALA A 36 8.06 0.28 -0.84
C ALA A 36 7.92 -0.19 0.61
N LEU A 37 6.91 0.29 1.34
CA LEU A 37 6.62 -0.19 2.69
C LEU A 37 6.19 -1.66 2.70
N LEU A 38 5.33 -2.06 1.76
CA LEU A 38 4.89 -3.46 1.62
C LEU A 38 6.07 -4.38 1.28
N ARG A 39 7.05 -3.92 0.50
CA ARG A 39 8.27 -4.68 0.19
C ARG A 39 9.02 -5.07 1.47
N VAL A 40 9.22 -4.13 2.39
CA VAL A 40 9.89 -4.40 3.67
C VAL A 40 9.13 -5.44 4.49
N LEU A 41 7.80 -5.35 4.52
CA LEU A 41 6.95 -6.33 5.21
C LEU A 41 7.02 -7.72 4.56
N LEU A 42 7.01 -7.76 3.22
CA LEU A 42 7.13 -8.99 2.43
C LEU A 42 8.48 -9.66 2.67
N ASP A 43 9.59 -8.93 2.66
CA ASP A 43 10.92 -9.49 2.90
C ASP A 43 10.98 -10.13 4.30
N GLY A 44 10.41 -9.47 5.32
CA GLY A 44 10.31 -10.03 6.67
C GLY A 44 9.40 -11.25 6.76
N ALA A 45 8.29 -11.29 6.00
CA ALA A 45 7.40 -12.43 5.97
C ALA A 45 7.97 -13.61 5.18
N GLN A 46 8.74 -13.38 4.12
CA GLN A 46 9.48 -14.42 3.41
C GLN A 46 10.49 -15.09 4.34
N HIS A 47 11.20 -14.30 5.15
CA HIS A 47 12.11 -14.83 6.14
C HIS A 47 11.38 -15.73 7.16
N ARG A 48 10.25 -15.27 7.74
CA ARG A 48 9.44 -16.10 8.65
C ARG A 48 8.86 -17.34 7.98
N ALA A 49 8.40 -17.23 6.73
CA ALA A 49 7.94 -18.39 5.97
C ALA A 49 9.04 -19.44 5.83
N SER A 50 10.29 -19.02 5.63
CA SER A 50 11.43 -19.93 5.53
C SER A 50 11.86 -20.54 6.88
N GLU A 51 11.74 -19.80 7.99
CA GLU A 51 12.18 -20.25 9.31
C GLU A 51 11.12 -21.06 10.07
N SER A 52 9.85 -20.64 10.00
CA SER A 52 8.77 -21.20 10.81
C SER A 52 7.58 -21.70 10.01
N GLY A 53 7.64 -21.65 8.67
CA GLY A 53 6.52 -22.04 7.81
C GLY A 53 5.32 -21.09 7.88
N ASP A 54 5.50 -19.83 8.30
CA ASP A 54 4.46 -18.79 8.33
C ASP A 54 4.06 -18.31 6.92
N LEU A 55 3.58 -19.25 6.11
CA LEU A 55 3.07 -19.00 4.75
C LEU A 55 1.81 -18.15 4.77
N GLN A 56 1.00 -18.23 5.83
CA GLN A 56 -0.23 -17.47 5.96
C GLN A 56 0.06 -15.97 5.94
N THR A 57 1.02 -15.49 6.73
CA THR A 57 1.35 -14.06 6.74
C THR A 57 1.99 -13.62 5.43
N LEU A 58 2.81 -14.47 4.81
CA LEU A 58 3.39 -14.20 3.50
C LEU A 58 2.30 -13.98 2.45
N CYS A 59 1.38 -14.94 2.27
CA CYS A 59 0.33 -14.83 1.26
C CYS A 59 -0.64 -13.68 1.55
N MET A 60 -0.91 -13.38 2.84
CA MET A 60 -1.72 -12.23 3.23
C MET A 60 -1.07 -10.89 2.82
N LEU A 61 0.24 -10.73 3.00
CA LEU A 61 0.91 -9.49 2.57
C LEU A 61 0.98 -9.38 1.04
N MET A 62 1.15 -10.51 0.34
CA MET A 62 1.09 -10.55 -1.12
C MET A 62 -0.30 -10.16 -1.65
N SER A 63 -1.39 -10.57 -0.98
CA SER A 63 -2.75 -10.18 -1.36
C SER A 63 -3.02 -8.69 -1.13
N ILE A 64 -2.50 -8.09 -0.06
CA ILE A 64 -2.57 -6.64 0.18
C ILE A 64 -1.83 -5.88 -0.93
N GLY A 65 -0.64 -6.32 -1.34
CA GLY A 65 0.09 -5.71 -2.45
C GLY A 65 -0.68 -5.78 -3.78
N ASN A 66 -1.33 -6.91 -4.04
CA ASN A 66 -2.22 -7.07 -5.20
C ASN A 66 -3.40 -6.09 -5.16
N ASP A 67 -4.06 -5.93 -4.01
CA ASP A 67 -5.19 -4.99 -3.87
C ASP A 67 -4.77 -3.54 -4.10
N VAL A 68 -3.66 -3.11 -3.47
CA VAL A 68 -3.10 -1.75 -3.66
C VAL A 68 -2.77 -1.49 -5.12
N THR A 69 -2.13 -2.46 -5.79
CA THR A 69 -1.73 -2.34 -7.19
C THR A 69 -2.92 -2.39 -8.13
N SER A 70 -3.89 -3.27 -7.86
CA SER A 70 -5.15 -3.37 -8.61
C SER A 70 -5.93 -2.07 -8.55
N ARG A 71 -6.06 -1.47 -7.35
CA ARG A 71 -6.77 -0.21 -7.19
C ARG A 71 -6.09 0.95 -7.94
N TYR A 72 -4.76 1.03 -7.89
CA TYR A 72 -4.03 2.03 -8.66
C TYR A 72 -4.20 1.83 -10.18
N SER A 73 -4.07 0.59 -10.66
CA SER A 73 -4.21 0.23 -12.08
C SER A 73 -5.59 0.60 -12.63
N GLN A 74 -6.66 0.32 -11.87
CA GLN A 74 -8.03 0.67 -12.25
C GLN A 74 -8.25 2.19 -12.39
N LEU A 75 -7.51 3.00 -11.65
CA LEU A 75 -7.61 4.46 -11.68
C LEU A 75 -6.70 5.09 -12.75
N ASN A 76 -5.66 4.38 -13.18
CA ASN A 76 -4.66 4.83 -14.17
C ASN A 76 -4.46 3.77 -15.27
N PRO A 77 -5.48 3.49 -16.10
CA PRO A 77 -5.42 2.42 -17.11
C PRO A 77 -4.37 2.65 -18.21
N GLU A 78 -3.84 3.87 -18.34
CA GLU A 78 -2.75 4.20 -19.25
C GLU A 78 -1.36 3.78 -18.74
N ASP A 79 -1.22 3.45 -17.46
CA ASP A 79 0.03 3.04 -16.82
C ASP A 79 0.24 1.52 -16.99
N ILE A 80 0.55 1.11 -18.23
CA ILE A 80 0.73 -0.30 -18.63
C ILE A 80 1.86 -1.00 -17.86
N GLU A 81 2.84 -0.25 -17.34
CA GLU A 81 3.89 -0.82 -16.48
C GLU A 81 3.28 -1.45 -15.22
N ILE A 82 2.29 -0.80 -14.61
CA ILE A 82 1.61 -1.36 -13.43
C ILE A 82 0.71 -2.51 -13.77
N GLU A 83 0.04 -2.48 -14.91
CA GLU A 83 -0.75 -3.62 -15.36
C GLU A 83 0.13 -4.88 -15.46
N GLY A 84 1.30 -4.77 -16.09
CA GLY A 84 2.26 -5.87 -16.19
C GLY A 84 2.76 -6.34 -14.81
N ARG A 85 3.07 -5.40 -13.91
CA ARG A 85 3.47 -5.71 -12.53
C ARG A 85 2.35 -6.40 -11.74
N LEU A 86 1.11 -5.95 -11.90
CA LEU A 86 -0.05 -6.54 -11.26
C LEU A 86 -0.23 -8.00 -11.70
N SER A 87 -0.10 -8.29 -12.99
CA SER A 87 -0.18 -9.67 -13.50
C SER A 87 0.85 -10.57 -12.83
N ALA A 88 2.12 -10.16 -12.77
CA ALA A 88 3.17 -10.95 -12.11
C ALA A 88 2.88 -11.14 -10.61
N MET A 89 2.39 -10.11 -9.94
CA MET A 89 2.01 -10.20 -8.52
C MET A 89 0.83 -11.15 -8.27
N GLN A 90 -0.11 -11.26 -9.23
CA GLN A 90 -1.23 -12.20 -9.15
C GLN A 90 -0.76 -13.64 -9.34
N ASP A 91 0.19 -13.88 -10.24
CA ASP A 91 0.82 -15.19 -10.44
C ASP A 91 1.57 -15.63 -9.17
N ASP A 92 2.39 -14.74 -8.60
CA ASP A 92 3.13 -14.99 -7.35
C ASP A 92 2.17 -15.31 -6.19
N LEU A 93 1.07 -14.55 -6.05
CA LEU A 93 0.06 -14.80 -5.02
C LEU A 93 -0.64 -16.15 -5.23
N SER A 94 -0.98 -16.48 -6.46
CA SER A 94 -1.64 -17.74 -6.80
C SER A 94 -0.76 -18.93 -6.42
N LEU A 95 0.55 -18.83 -6.67
CA LEU A 95 1.52 -19.84 -6.24
C LEU A 95 1.61 -19.91 -4.70
N CYS A 96 1.70 -18.77 -4.01
CA CYS A 96 1.75 -18.73 -2.55
C CYS A 96 0.52 -19.43 -1.94
N LEU A 97 -0.68 -19.09 -2.42
CA LEU A 97 -1.93 -19.67 -1.94
C LEU A 97 -2.01 -21.18 -2.22
N ALA A 98 -1.54 -21.63 -3.39
CA ALA A 98 -1.47 -23.05 -3.69
C ALA A 98 -0.61 -23.82 -2.67
N VAL A 99 0.59 -23.29 -2.36
CA VAL A 99 1.48 -23.89 -1.35
C VAL A 99 0.87 -23.83 0.05
N LEU A 100 0.24 -22.71 0.42
CA LEU A 100 -0.45 -22.56 1.71
C LEU A 100 -1.56 -23.60 1.89
N TYR A 101 -2.41 -23.78 0.87
CA TYR A 101 -3.53 -24.72 0.94
C TYR A 101 -3.07 -26.18 0.94
N ASP A 102 -2.02 -26.51 0.18
CA ASP A 102 -1.42 -27.85 0.21
C ASP A 102 -0.85 -28.16 1.62
N ALA A 103 -0.11 -27.21 2.21
CA ALA A 103 0.39 -27.35 3.57
C ALA A 103 -0.73 -27.51 4.61
N GLN A 104 -1.86 -26.82 4.44
CA GLN A 104 -3.02 -26.95 5.32
C GLN A 104 -3.75 -28.28 5.17
N ALA A 105 -3.76 -28.88 3.97
CA ALA A 105 -4.41 -30.16 3.72
C ALA A 105 -3.66 -31.36 4.34
N LEU A 106 -2.37 -31.18 4.63
CA LEU A 106 -1.49 -32.21 5.24
C LEU A 106 -1.52 -32.20 6.78
N ASN A 107 -2.12 -31.19 7.39
CA ASN A 107 -2.24 -31.03 8.86
C ASN A 107 -3.66 -31.34 9.35
#